data_AF-A0A7C0ZR26-F1
#
_entry.id   AF-A0A7C0ZR26-F1
#
_cell.length_a   1.000
_cell.length_b   1.000
_cell.length_c   1.000
_cell.angle_alpha   90.00
_cell.angle_beta   90.00
_cell.angle_gamma   90.00
#
_symmetry.space_group_name_H-M   'P 1'
#
loop_
_entity.id
_entity.type
_entity.pdbx_description
1 polymer ?
#
loop_
_entity_poly.entity_id
_entity_poly.type
_entity_poly.pdbx_seq_one_letter_code
_entity_poly.pdbx_strand_id
1 'polypeptide(L)' 'MLLIKIRKERQGFWREHPPGRLGTTREVAEAAYFLVSEASSFISGVVLPVDGGGTSSDFEYTSRSF' A
#
# COMPACT_ATOMS: atom_id res chain seq x y z
N MET A 1 24.04 17.46 3.97
CA MET A 1 24.07 16.04 4.35
C MET A 1 22.76 15.55 5.00
N LEU A 2 22.18 16.29 5.96
CA LEU A 2 20.91 15.93 6.63
C LEU A 2 19.68 15.88 5.70
N LEU A 3 19.52 16.87 4.81
CA LEU A 3 18.40 16.91 3.84
C LEU A 3 18.46 15.79 2.79
N ILE A 4 19.67 15.38 2.38
CA ILE A 4 19.86 14.27 1.44
C ILE A 4 19.50 12.94 2.11
N LYS A 5 19.81 12.79 3.41
CA LYS A 5 19.50 11.58 4.18
C LYS A 5 17.99 11.40 4.40
N ILE A 6 17.28 12.46 4.78
CA ILE A 6 15.79 12.49 4.88
C ILE A 6 15.16 12.11 3.52
N ARG A 7 15.71 12.63 2.43
CA ARG A 7 15.20 12.36 1.08
C ARG A 7 15.47 10.92 0.64
N LYS A 8 16.52 10.27 1.14
CA LYS A 8 16.90 8.88 0.80
C LYS A 8 16.06 7.85 1.57
N GLU A 9 15.76 8.12 2.84
CA GLU A 9 14.90 7.27 3.69
C GLU A 9 13.44 7.26 3.20
N ARG A 10 12.89 8.41 2.79
CA ARG A 10 11.54 8.48 2.19
C ARG A 10 11.44 7.82 0.81
N GLN A 11 12.56 7.53 0.15
CA GLN A 11 12.60 6.84 -1.14
C GLN A 11 12.69 5.31 -0.99
N GLY A 12 13.05 4.78 0.17
CA GLY A 12 13.12 3.33 0.43
C GLY A 12 11.74 2.69 0.57
N PHE A 13 10.87 3.33 1.35
CA PHE A 13 9.55 2.81 1.72
C PHE A 13 8.65 2.41 0.53
N TRP A 14 8.70 3.15 -0.58
CA TRP A 14 7.85 2.88 -1.75
C TRP A 14 8.43 1.83 -2.70
N ARG A 15 9.75 1.56 -2.61
CA ARG A 15 10.40 0.48 -3.38
C ARG A 15 10.07 -0.90 -2.81
N GLU A 16 9.66 -0.95 -1.56
CA GLU A 16 9.38 -2.17 -0.80
C GLU A 16 7.96 -2.69 -1.06
N HIS A 17 7.06 -1.84 -1.55
CA HIS A 17 5.76 -2.28 -2.05
C HIS A 17 5.97 -3.12 -3.32
N PRO A 18 5.26 -4.24 -3.53
CA PRO A 18 5.43 -5.08 -4.72
C PRO A 18 5.44 -4.34 -6.07
N PRO A 19 4.63 -3.29 -6.30
CA PRO A 19 4.71 -2.47 -7.52
C PRO A 19 5.96 -1.58 -7.64
N GLY A 20 6.76 -1.45 -6.57
CA GLY A 20 7.96 -0.62 -6.51
C GLY A 20 7.70 0.88 -6.63
N ARG A 21 6.45 1.32 -6.41
CA ARG A 21 6.02 2.70 -6.56
C ARG A 21 4.92 3.08 -5.57
N LEU A 22 4.73 4.39 -5.45
CA LEU A 22 3.54 4.95 -4.84
C LEU A 22 2.27 4.62 -5.64
N GLY A 23 1.22 4.27 -4.91
CA GLY A 23 -0.14 4.26 -5.43
C GLY A 23 -0.60 5.67 -5.81
N THR A 24 -1.57 5.73 -6.72
CA THR A 24 -2.22 6.96 -7.15
C THR A 24 -3.61 7.07 -6.53
N THR A 25 -4.13 8.29 -6.42
CA THR A 25 -5.51 8.51 -5.95
C THR A 25 -6.53 7.80 -6.83
N ARG A 26 -6.24 7.64 -8.13
CA ARG A 26 -7.09 6.92 -9.07
C ARG A 26 -7.23 5.45 -8.70
N GLU A 27 -6.17 4.78 -8.27
CA GLU A 27 -6.24 3.36 -7.90
C GLU A 27 -7.16 3.12 -6.68
N VAL A 28 -7.17 4.05 -5.72
CA VAL A 28 -8.12 4.03 -4.61
C VAL A 28 -9.55 4.28 -5.10
N ALA A 29 -9.74 5.24 -6.00
CA ALA A 29 -11.05 5.56 -6.56
C ALA A 29 -11.65 4.39 -7.36
N GLU A 30 -10.85 3.70 -8.17
CA GLU A 30 -11.29 2.52 -8.94
C GLU A 30 -11.65 1.36 -8.00
N ALA A 31 -10.91 1.15 -6.90
CA ALA A 31 -11.25 0.15 -5.89
C ALA A 31 -12.58 0.48 -5.17
N ALA A 32 -12.78 1.75 -4.80
CA ALA A 32 -14.04 2.21 -4.23
C ALA A 32 -15.20 2.07 -5.24
N TYR A 33 -14.95 2.41 -6.51
CA TYR A 33 -15.93 2.25 -7.60
C TYR A 33 -16.35 0.79 -7.77
N PHE A 34 -15.40 -0.15 -7.75
CA PHE A 34 -15.69 -1.58 -7.76
C PHE A 34 -16.61 -1.96 -6.60
N LEU A 35 -16.30 -1.55 -5.36
CA LEU A 35 -17.06 -1.90 -4.16
C LEU A 35 -18.49 -1.34 -4.11
N VAL A 36 -18.79 -0.28 -4.87
CA VAL A 36 -20.15 0.27 -4.99
C VAL A 36 -20.89 -0.20 -6.24
N SER A 37 -20.25 -1.05 -7.06
CA SER A 37 -20.84 -1.57 -8.29
C SER A 37 -21.57 -2.90 -8.06
N GLU A 38 -22.41 -3.29 -9.03
CA GLU A 38 -23.07 -4.60 -9.03
C GLU A 38 -22.07 -5.78 -9.02
N ALA A 39 -20.84 -5.55 -9.51
CA ALA A 39 -19.80 -6.57 -9.56
C ALA A 39 -19.33 -7.03 -8.17
N SER A 40 -19.57 -6.25 -7.12
CA SER A 40 -19.26 -6.60 -5.72
C SER A 40 -20.50 -7.00 -4.92
N SER A 41 -21.61 -7.37 -5.56
CA SER A 41 -22.90 -7.67 -4.92
C SER A 41 -22.88 -8.75 -3.82
N PHE A 42 -21.85 -9.60 -3.77
CA PHE A 42 -21.67 -10.61 -2.72
C PHE A 42 -20.46 -10.35 -1.81
N ILE A 43 -19.86 -9.15 -1.88
CA ILE A 43 -18.73 -8.74 -1.05
C ILE A 43 -19.24 -7.75 0.00
N SER A 44 -19.20 -8.15 1.27
CA SER A 44 -19.58 -7.30 2.40
C SER A 44 -18.80 -7.69 3.66
N GLY A 45 -18.70 -6.78 4.62
CA GLY A 45 -18.06 -7.02 5.92
C GLY A 45 -16.53 -7.15 5.87
N VAL A 46 -15.89 -6.71 4.78
CA VAL A 46 -14.43 -6.79 4.60
C VAL A 46 -13.79 -5.41 4.60
N VAL A 47 -12.58 -5.32 5.15
CA VAL A 47 -11.67 -4.19 4.94
C VAL A 47 -10.72 -4.60 3.81
N LEU A 48 -10.84 -3.97 2.64
CA LEU A 48 -9.99 -4.24 1.48
C LEU A 48 -8.76 -3.30 1.50
N PRO A 49 -7.53 -3.80 1.73
CA PRO A 49 -6.34 -2.98 1.62
C PRO A 49 -6.10 -2.56 0.16
N VAL A 50 -5.86 -1.26 -0.06
CA VAL A 50 -5.54 -0.68 -1.37
C VAL A 50 -4.21 0.09 -1.27
N ASP A 51 -3.17 -0.64 -0.92
CA ASP A 51 -1.84 -0.11 -0.61
C ASP A 51 -0.74 -0.66 -1.53
N GLY A 52 -1.10 -1.46 -2.53
CA GLY A 52 -0.13 -2.12 -3.39
C GLY A 52 0.57 -3.31 -2.73
N GLY A 53 0.04 -3.87 -1.64
CA GLY A 53 0.57 -5.06 -0.96
C GLY A 53 1.56 -4.77 0.16
N GLY A 54 1.65 -3.52 0.63
CA GLY A 54 2.53 -3.14 1.75
C GLY A 54 2.13 -3.78 3.09
N THR A 55 0.82 -3.98 3.31
CA THR A 55 0.30 -4.59 4.55
C THR A 55 0.56 -6.10 4.63
N SER A 56 0.66 -6.77 3.48
CA SER A 56 0.86 -8.23 3.41
C SER A 56 2.27 -8.66 3.02
N SER A 57 3.12 -7.74 2.56
CA SER A 57 4.54 -8.02 2.44
C SER A 57 5.11 -8.29 3.83
N ASP A 58 5.85 -9.40 3.99
CA ASP A 58 6.58 -9.81 5.21
C ASP A 58 7.66 -8.80 5.67
N PHE A 59 7.59 -7.55 5.23
CA PHE A 59 8.66 -6.58 5.40
C PHE A 59 8.45 -5.77 6.68
N GLU A 60 9.17 -6.22 7.72
CA GLU A 60 9.52 -5.50 8.95
C GLU A 60 8.60 -5.62 10.19
N TYR A 61 7.87 -6.73 10.40
CA TYR A 61 7.42 -7.09 11.76
C TYR A 61 8.39 -8.05 12.48
N THR A 62 9.24 -8.78 11.74
CA THR A 62 10.16 -9.80 12.29
C THR A 62 11.61 -9.34 12.47
N SER A 63 11.95 -8.09 12.10
CA SER A 63 13.33 -7.57 12.17
C SER A 63 13.57 -6.54 13.28
N ARG A 64 12.57 -6.32 14.15
CA ARG A 64 12.68 -5.51 15.38
C ARG A 64 12.23 -6.28 16.62
N SER A 65 12.68 -7.51 16.73
CA SER A 65 12.78 -8.18 18.03
C SER A 65 14.24 -8.64 18.17
N PHE A 66 14.87 -8.17 19.25
CA PHE A 66 16.29 -8.19 19.63
C PHE A 66 17.15 -7.06 19.05
#